data_AF-M1ZRQ6-F1
#
_entry.id   AF-M1ZRQ6-F1
#
_cell.length_a   1.000
_cell.length_b   1.000
_cell.length_c   1.000
_cell.angle_alpha   90.00
_cell.angle_beta   90.00
_cell.angle_gamma   90.00
#
_symmetry.space_group_name_H-M   'P 1'
#
loop_
_entity.id
_entity.type
_entity.pdbx_description
1 polymer ?
#
loop_
_entity_poly.entity_id
_entity_poly.type
_entity_poly.pdbx_seq_one_letter_code
_entity_poly.pdbx_strand_id
1 'polypeptide(L)'
;MKKEKEAEIYENYRFMEKLLSEGKNVVFLTIGDPFVYSTYIYLLEYMKNHNLNIETVPGITSFCAAASLAEQTLVIGDEPLLILPGNRLDSIKDEKYLVIMKYYK
;
A
#
# COMPACT_ATOMS: atom_id res chain seq x y z
N MET A 1 6.47 -16.57 0.95
CA MET A 1 6.89 -15.35 1.68
C MET A 1 7.97 -15.78 2.70
N LYS A 2 8.67 -14.89 3.43
CA LYS A 2 9.45 -15.38 4.59
C LYS A 2 8.46 -15.98 5.60
N LYS A 3 8.69 -17.21 6.09
CA LYS A 3 7.76 -17.96 6.97
C LYS A 3 7.26 -17.15 8.17
N GLU A 4 8.11 -16.29 8.73
CA GLU A 4 7.78 -15.41 9.86
C GLU A 4 6.65 -14.42 9.52
N LYS A 5 6.64 -13.87 8.30
CA LYS A 5 5.63 -12.90 7.86
C LYS A 5 4.26 -13.53 7.62
N GLU A 6 4.24 -14.81 7.21
CA GLU A 6 3.00 -15.59 7.08
C GLU A 6 2.36 -15.86 8.45
N ALA A 7 3.17 -16.17 9.46
CA ALA A 7 2.68 -16.36 10.84
C ALA A 7 2.06 -15.07 11.40
N GLU A 8 2.71 -13.93 11.22
CA GLU A 8 2.20 -12.62 11.65
C GLU A 8 0.85 -12.26 10.98
N ILE A 9 0.73 -12.50 9.67
CA ILE A 9 -0.53 -12.27 8.94
C ILE A 9 -1.64 -13.17 9.49
N TYR A 10 -1.32 -14.43 9.77
CA TYR A 10 -2.28 -15.37 10.33
C TYR A 10 -2.76 -14.95 11.73
N GLU A 11 -1.85 -14.54 12.61
CA GLU A 11 -2.21 -14.05 13.95
C GLU A 11 -3.11 -12.81 13.87
N ASN A 12 -2.77 -11.85 13.00
CA ASN A 12 -3.60 -10.68 12.75
C ASN A 12 -4.98 -11.06 12.21
N TYR A 13 -5.06 -12.01 11.27
CA TYR A 13 -6.32 -12.54 10.77
C TYR A 13 -7.16 -13.14 11.89
N ARG A 14 -6.59 -14.02 12.72
CA ARG A 14 -7.30 -14.69 13.83
C ARG A 14 -7.84 -13.68 14.84
N PHE A 15 -7.08 -12.63 15.11
CA PHE A 15 -7.54 -11.54 15.98
C PHE A 15 -8.74 -10.80 15.38
N MET A 16 -8.70 -10.45 14.10
CA MET A 16 -9.82 -9.78 13.43
C MET A 16 -11.03 -10.70 13.30
N GLU A 17 -10.85 -11.97 12.94
CA GLU A 17 -11.91 -12.98 12.84
C GLU A 17 -12.68 -13.10 14.16
N LYS A 18 -11.95 -13.15 15.28
CA LYS A 18 -12.57 -13.15 16.61
C LYS A 18 -13.45 -11.91 16.83
N LEU A 19 -12.94 -10.71 16.56
CA LEU A 19 -13.71 -9.47 16.72
C LEU A 19 -14.94 -9.42 15.81
N LEU A 20 -14.81 -9.89 14.57
CA LEU A 20 -15.92 -9.98 13.62
C LEU A 20 -16.99 -10.97 14.11
N SER A 21 -16.58 -12.12 14.67
CA SER A 21 -17.52 -13.10 15.25
C SER A 21 -18.25 -12.57 16.49
N GLU A 22 -17.69 -11.58 17.18
CA GLU A 22 -18.33 -10.84 18.27
C GLU A 22 -19.29 -9.75 17.77
N GLY A 23 -19.48 -9.61 16.45
CA GLY A 23 -20.37 -8.63 15.81
C GLY A 23 -19.78 -7.22 15.73
N LYS A 24 -18.46 -7.05 15.89
CA LYS A 24 -17.78 -5.75 15.83
C LYS A 24 -17.40 -5.38 14.39
N ASN A 25 -17.38 -4.09 14.11
CA ASN A 25 -16.73 -3.55 12.91
C ASN A 25 -15.23 -3.41 13.16
N VAL A 26 -14.41 -3.89 12.22
CA VAL A 26 -12.95 -3.87 12.32
C VAL A 26 -12.38 -3.00 11.21
N VAL A 27 -11.46 -2.10 11.56
CA VAL A 27 -10.79 -1.20 10.61
C VAL A 27 -9.28 -1.43 10.69
N PHE A 28 -8.67 -1.66 9.53
CA PHE A 28 -7.21 -1.67 9.38
C PHE A 28 -6.77 -0.33 8.80
N LEU A 29 -6.05 0.47 9.58
CA LEU A 29 -5.60 1.79 9.16
C LEU A 29 -4.28 1.70 8.37
N THR A 30 -4.19 2.41 7.26
CA THR A 30 -2.99 2.54 6.44
C THR A 30 -2.57 3.99 6.32
N ILE A 31 -1.26 4.24 6.25
CA ILE A 31 -0.72 5.54 5.84
C ILE A 31 -0.78 5.61 4.31
N GLY A 32 -1.22 6.75 3.78
CA GLY A 32 -1.36 6.95 2.35
C GLY A 32 -2.54 6.18 1.78
N ASP A 33 -2.32 5.43 0.72
CA ASP A 33 -3.35 4.61 0.08
C ASP A 33 -3.15 3.11 0.39
N PRO A 34 -4.21 2.34 0.71
CA PRO A 34 -4.08 0.92 1.02
C PRO A 34 -3.49 0.06 -0.10
N PHE A 35 -3.51 0.50 -1.35
CA PHE A 35 -3.02 -0.26 -2.52
C PHE A 35 -1.66 0.20 -3.05
N VAL A 36 -1.01 1.18 -2.40
CA VAL A 36 0.32 1.65 -2.80
C VAL A 36 1.36 1.29 -1.75
N TYR A 37 2.20 0.29 -2.05
CA TYR A 37 3.28 -0.20 -1.17
C TYR A 37 2.86 -0.56 0.27
N SER A 38 1.58 -0.84 0.51
CA SER A 38 1.03 -1.12 1.83
C SER A 38 1.22 -2.58 2.24
N THR A 39 1.43 -2.82 3.54
CA THR A 39 1.39 -4.16 4.13
C THR A 39 -0.01 -4.76 4.19
N TYR A 40 -1.05 -3.91 4.07
CA TYR A 40 -2.45 -4.32 4.00
C TYR A 40 -2.73 -5.36 2.91
N ILE A 41 -2.03 -5.29 1.77
CA ILE A 41 -2.26 -6.16 0.61
C ILE A 41 -2.14 -7.64 0.99
N TYR A 42 -1.15 -8.01 1.81
CA TYR A 42 -0.95 -9.39 2.24
C TYR A 42 -2.09 -9.91 3.12
N LEU A 43 -2.63 -9.02 3.98
CA LEU A 43 -3.76 -9.34 4.83
C LEU A 43 -5.06 -9.43 4.02
N LEU A 44 -5.25 -8.54 3.05
CA LEU A 44 -6.39 -8.53 2.15
C LEU A 44 -6.49 -9.82 1.33
N GLU A 45 -5.38 -10.28 0.74
CA GLU A 45 -5.34 -11.56 0.02
C GLU A 45 -5.73 -12.73 0.93
N TYR A 46 -5.22 -12.76 2.16
CA TYR A 46 -5.54 -13.80 3.13
C TYR A 46 -7.02 -13.79 3.53
N MET A 47 -7.58 -12.61 3.82
CA MET A 47 -8.99 -12.45 4.21
C MET A 47 -9.95 -12.79 3.06
N LYS A 48 -9.61 -12.45 1.82
CA LYS A 48 -10.40 -12.82 0.63
C LYS A 48 -10.52 -14.34 0.47
N ASN A 49 -9.44 -15.08 0.76
CA ASN A 49 -9.44 -16.55 0.72
C ASN A 49 -10.31 -17.19 1.83
N HIS A 50 -10.76 -16.42 2.82
CA HIS A 50 -11.61 -16.86 3.93
C HIS A 50 -13.02 -16.25 3.88
N ASN A 51 -13.42 -15.72 2.71
CA ASN A 51 -14.78 -15.22 2.45
C ASN A 51 -15.29 -14.14 3.43
N LEU A 52 -14.39 -13.33 4.00
CA LEU A 52 -14.79 -12.16 4.78
C LEU A 52 -15.33 -11.06 3.87
N ASN A 53 -16.37 -10.34 4.32
CA ASN A 53 -16.84 -9.13 3.65
C ASN A 53 -15.87 -7.97 3.96
N ILE A 54 -15.27 -7.39 2.93
CA ILE A 54 -14.18 -6.43 3.07
C ILE A 54 -14.45 -5.24 2.15
N GLU A 55 -14.33 -4.04 2.70
CA GLU A 55 -14.31 -2.79 1.95
C GLU A 55 -12.93 -2.17 2.06
N THR A 56 -12.40 -1.66 0.94
CA THR A 56 -11.16 -0.87 0.92
C THR A 56 -11.51 0.57 0.56
N VAL A 57 -11.20 1.49 1.48
CA VAL A 57 -11.42 2.93 1.29
C VAL A 57 -10.11 3.58 0.80
N PRO A 58 -10.10 4.30 -0.34
CA PRO A 58 -8.88 4.88 -0.89
C PRO A 58 -8.36 6.04 -0.03
N GLY A 59 -7.06 6.28 -0.13
CA GLY A 59 -6.38 7.40 0.53
C GLY A 59 -5.55 8.23 -0.43
N ILE A 60 -5.03 9.37 0.04
CA ILE A 60 -4.11 10.19 -0.74
C ILE A 60 -2.70 9.61 -0.61
N THR A 61 -2.10 9.19 -1.72
CA THR A 61 -0.72 8.69 -1.73
C THR A 61 0.28 9.78 -1.33
N SER A 62 1.36 9.36 -0.68
CA SER A 62 2.38 10.28 -0.17
C SER A 62 3.06 11.11 -1.27
N PHE A 63 3.22 10.57 -2.48
CA PHE A 63 3.82 11.30 -3.59
C PHE A 63 2.90 12.40 -4.15
N CYS A 64 1.58 12.20 -4.17
CA CYS A 64 0.63 13.27 -4.53
C CYS A 64 0.64 14.39 -3.48
N ALA A 65 0.66 14.02 -2.20
CA ALA A 65 0.76 14.98 -1.11
C ALA A 65 2.08 15.77 -1.18
N ALA A 66 3.20 15.10 -1.42
CA ALA A 66 4.51 15.73 -1.55
C ALA A 66 4.57 16.71 -2.74
N ALA A 67 4.06 16.32 -3.90
CA ALA A 67 4.00 17.20 -5.08
C ALA A 67 3.17 18.46 -4.81
N SER A 68 2.01 18.30 -4.16
CA SER A 68 1.14 19.42 -3.79
C SER A 68 1.81 20.37 -2.80
N LEU A 69 2.47 19.84 -1.77
CA LEU A 69 3.20 20.62 -0.76
C LEU A 69 4.42 21.33 -1.36
N ALA A 70 5.05 20.75 -2.37
CA ALA A 70 6.18 21.36 -3.09
C ALA A 70 5.74 22.32 -4.20
N GLU A 71 4.43 22.48 -4.43
CA GLU A 71 3.86 23.24 -5.55
C GLU A 71 4.45 22.79 -6.91
N GLN A 72 4.70 21.48 -7.05
CA GLN A 72 5.23 20.88 -8.27
C GLN A 72 4.19 19.98 -8.91
N THR A 73 4.06 20.07 -10.24
CA THR A 73 3.23 19.14 -11.01
C THR A 73 4.02 17.85 -11.26
N LEU A 74 3.40 16.69 -11.06
CA LEU A 74 4.06 15.40 -11.33
C LEU A 74 4.14 15.10 -12.84
N VAL A 75 3.02 15.23 -13.56
CA VAL A 75 2.87 14.98 -15.00
C VAL A 75 1.68 15.77 -15.57
N ILE A 76 1.69 16.05 -16.86
CA ILE A 76 0.62 16.72 -17.61
C ILE A 76 0.27 15.92 -18.86
N GLY A 77 -1.02 15.79 -19.18
CA GLY A 77 -1.47 15.20 -20.44
C GLY A 77 -1.13 13.71 -20.53
N ASP A 78 -0.36 13.33 -21.56
CA ASP A 78 0.05 11.96 -21.87
C ASP A 78 1.46 11.61 -21.33
N GLU A 79 2.03 12.46 -20.47
CA GLU A 79 3.34 12.23 -19.86
C GLU A 79 3.33 10.99 -18.94
N PRO A 80 4.24 10.01 -19.15
CA PRO A 80 4.33 8.84 -18.31
C PRO A 80 4.97 9.17 -16.96
N LEU A 81 4.42 8.62 -15.87
CA LEU A 81 4.98 8.70 -14.51
C LEU A 81 5.43 7.32 -14.04
N LEU A 82 6.74 7.14 -13.78
CA LEU A 82 7.26 5.91 -13.20
C LEU A 82 7.36 6.04 -11.68
N ILE A 83 6.65 5.17 -10.96
CA ILE A 83 6.70 5.07 -9.49
C ILE A 83 7.47 3.79 -9.13
N LEU A 84 8.57 3.93 -8.38
CA LEU A 84 9.44 2.81 -8.06
C LEU A 84 10.06 2.92 -6.66
N PRO A 85 10.45 1.81 -6.02
CA PRO A 85 11.14 1.86 -4.75
C PRO A 85 12.63 2.24 -4.92
N GLY A 86 13.24 2.86 -3.91
CA GLY A 86 14.61 3.36 -3.94
C GLY A 86 15.69 2.29 -4.09
N ASN A 87 15.37 1.00 -3.94
CA ASN A 87 16.27 -0.11 -4.21
C ASN A 87 16.21 -0.60 -5.68
N ARG A 88 15.51 0.12 -6.56
CA ARG A 88 15.32 -0.21 -7.98
C ARG A 88 15.78 0.91 -8.91
N LEU A 89 16.63 1.81 -8.42
CA LEU A 89 17.14 2.94 -9.21
C LEU A 89 17.94 2.51 -10.45
N ASP A 90 18.54 1.32 -10.41
CA ASP A 90 19.22 0.66 -11.52
C ASP A 90 18.28 0.31 -12.69
N SER A 91 16.97 0.26 -12.46
CA SER A 91 15.98 -0.01 -13.51
C SER A 91 15.49 1.22 -14.26
N ILE A 92 15.90 2.43 -13.84
CA ILE A 92 15.59 3.68 -14.52
C ILE A 92 16.43 3.76 -15.80
N LYS A 93 15.79 4.12 -16.92
CA LYS A 93 16.42 4.31 -18.23
C LYS A 93 16.30 5.77 -18.64
N ASP A 94 15.33 6.08 -19.47
CA ASP A 94 15.06 7.38 -20.10
C ASP A 94 13.79 8.03 -19.57
N GLU A 95 13.17 7.46 -18.52
CA GLU A 95 11.97 8.03 -17.91
C GLU A 95 12.24 9.42 -17.31
N LYS A 96 11.44 10.41 -17.75
CA LYS A 96 11.59 11.81 -17.35
C LYS A 96 10.94 12.14 -16.00
N TYR A 97 9.80 11.52 -15.70
CA TYR A 97 9.03 11.78 -14.48
C TYR A 97 9.05 10.56 -13.57
N LEU A 98 9.65 10.75 -12.40
CA LEU A 98 9.99 9.68 -11.46
C LEU A 98 9.46 10.01 -10.07
N VAL A 99 8.86 9.02 -9.42
CA VAL A 99 8.57 9.03 -7.99
C VAL A 99 9.35 7.91 -7.33
N ILE A 100 10.37 8.28 -6.56
CA ILE A 100 11.18 7.32 -5.81
C ILE A 100 10.58 7.16 -4.41
N MET A 101 9.96 6.01 -4.17
CA MET A 101 9.34 5.64 -2.90
C MET A 101 10.28 4.78 -2.06
N LYS A 102 10.01 4.65 -0.75
CA LYS A 102 10.79 3.74 0.13
C LYS A 102 12.31 3.97 0.05
N TYR A 103 12.72 5.24 -0.04
CA TYR A 103 14.13 5.62 -0.03
C TYR A 103 14.61 5.66 1.41
N TYR A 104 15.40 4.66 1.80
CA TYR A 104 16.04 4.58 3.11
C TYR A 104 17.48 5.10 2.97
N LYS A 105 17.93 5.92 3.92
CA LYS A 105 19.32 6.37 4.01
C LYS A 105 20.21 5.28 4.58
#